data_AF-A0A9W8UVE2-F1
#
_entry.id   AF-A0A9W8UVE2-F1
#
_cell.length_a   1.000
_cell.length_b   1.000
_cell.length_c   1.000
_cell.angle_alpha   90.00
_cell.angle_beta   90.00
_cell.angle_gamma   90.00
#
_symmetry.space_group_name_H-M   'P 1'
#
loop_
_entity.id
_entity.type
_entity.pdbx_description
1 polymer ?
#
loop_
_entity_poly.entity_id
_entity_poly.type
_entity_poly.pdbx_seq_one_letter_code
_entity_poly.pdbx_strand_id
1 'polypeptide(L)'
;MALAPERVLDVIVAAICGSLILFRCGYRLLSRCRIHPDCHRTWHADDAYMAFAIVPLAARTTVIYLSFSLNPGQTFGLPTESDAVARGSSIAQLEENYIMSHKLLLPARVSYLT
;
A
#
# COMPACT_ATOMS: atom_id res chain seq x y z
N MET A 1 -0.81 4.52 20.53
CA MET A 1 -0.85 5.38 19.33
C MET A 1 -2.01 4.92 18.46
N ALA A 2 -3.15 5.61 18.50
CA ALA A 2 -4.26 5.28 17.62
C ALA A 2 -3.85 5.54 16.16
N LEU A 3 -4.09 4.59 15.26
CA LEU A 3 -3.92 4.88 13.84
C LEU A 3 -4.94 5.95 13.43
N ALA A 4 -4.49 6.92 12.65
CA ALA A 4 -5.40 7.90 12.04
C ALA A 4 -6.39 7.15 11.14
N PRO A 5 -7.67 7.57 11.07
CA PRO A 5 -8.71 6.85 10.32
C PRO A 5 -8.33 6.61 8.85
N GLU A 6 -7.65 7.57 8.22
CA GLU A 6 -7.08 7.48 6.87
C GLU A 6 -6.14 6.26 6.71
N ARG A 7 -5.23 6.06 7.67
CA ARG A 7 -4.26 4.94 7.65
C ARG A 7 -4.94 3.60 7.88
N VAL A 8 -5.94 3.58 8.77
CA VAL A 8 -6.75 2.37 9.01
C VAL A 8 -7.49 1.98 7.74
N LEU A 9 -8.10 2.95 7.05
CA LEU A 9 -8.83 2.71 5.81
C LEU A 9 -7.92 2.16 4.70
N ASP A 10 -6.75 2.76 4.48
CA ASP A 10 -5.81 2.31 3.43
C ASP A 10 -5.36 0.86 3.67
N VAL A 11 -5.02 0.51 4.91
CA VAL A 11 -4.62 -0.85 5.28
C VAL A 11 -5.78 -1.84 5.14
N ILE A 12 -7.00 -1.48 5.56
CA ILE A 12 -8.18 -2.34 5.41
C ILE A 12 -8.48 -2.60 3.93
N VAL A 13 -8.47 -1.56 3.10
CA VAL A 13 -8.72 -1.69 1.66
C VAL A 13 -7.63 -2.57 1.02
N ALA A 14 -6.36 -2.35 1.36
CA ALA A 14 -5.26 -3.17 0.88
C ALA A 14 -5.40 -4.64 1.30
N ALA A 15 -5.82 -4.91 2.54
CA ALA A 15 -6.04 -6.26 3.03
C ALA A 15 -7.21 -6.95 2.31
N ILE A 16 -8.31 -6.25 2.05
CA ILE A 16 -9.44 -6.77 1.27
C ILE A 16 -9.01 -7.07 -0.17
N CYS A 17 -8.32 -6.14 -0.84
CA CYS A 17 -7.83 -6.36 -2.20
C CYS A 17 -6.82 -7.51 -2.27
N GLY A 18 -5.86 -7.56 -1.34
CA GLY A 18 -4.85 -8.60 -1.26
C GLY A 18 -5.47 -9.97 -1.01
N SER A 19 -6.44 -10.07 -0.09
CA SER A 19 -7.15 -11.32 0.18
C SER A 19 -7.99 -11.79 -1.01
N LEU A 20 -8.62 -10.91 -1.77
CA LEU A 20 -9.31 -11.28 -3.02
C LEU A 20 -8.34 -11.82 -4.08
N ILE A 21 -7.15 -11.21 -4.25
CA ILE A 21 -6.13 -11.70 -5.17
C ILE A 21 -5.63 -13.08 -4.72
N LEU A 22 -5.27 -13.22 -3.43
CA LEU A 22 -4.82 -14.49 -2.86
C LEU A 22 -5.89 -15.57 -2.95
N PHE A 23 -7.15 -15.25 -2.69
CA PHE A 23 -8.27 -16.20 -2.82
C PHE A 23 -8.43 -16.66 -4.27
N ARG A 24 -8.36 -15.75 -5.24
CA ARG A 24 -8.44 -16.08 -6.67
C ARG A 24 -7.25 -16.94 -7.12
N CYS A 25 -6.04 -16.62 -6.68
CA CYS A 25 -4.84 -17.41 -6.96
C CYS A 25 -4.91 -18.78 -6.27
N GLY A 26 -5.29 -18.81 -5.00
CA GLY A 26 -5.39 -20.01 -4.17
C GLY A 26 -6.48 -20.97 -4.62
N TYR A 27 -7.67 -20.48 -4.97
CA TYR A 27 -8.75 -21.28 -5.56
C TYR A 27 -8.28 -21.99 -6.85
N ARG A 28 -7.53 -21.29 -7.70
CA ARG A 28 -6.96 -21.88 -8.92
C ARG A 28 -5.80 -22.83 -8.68
N LEU A 29 -5.02 -22.60 -7.61
CA LEU A 29 -3.96 -23.53 -7.19
C LEU A 29 -4.58 -24.82 -6.62
N LEU A 30 -5.59 -24.70 -5.77
CA LEU A 30 -6.32 -25.81 -5.16
C LEU A 30 -7.15 -26.60 -6.18
N SER A 31 -7.68 -25.96 -7.22
CA SER A 31 -8.40 -26.66 -8.29
C SER A 31 -7.49 -27.54 -9.16
N ARG A 32 -6.17 -27.25 -9.22
CA ARG A 32 -5.16 -28.17 -9.76
C ARG A 32 -4.84 -29.34 -8.81
N CYS A 33 -5.06 -29.18 -7.51
CA CYS A 33 -4.76 -30.18 -6.48
C CYS A 33 -5.80 -31.33 -6.37
N ARG A 34 -6.41 -31.76 -7.49
CA ARG A 34 -7.17 -33.02 -7.63
C ARG A 34 -8.62 -33.05 -7.08
N ILE A 35 -9.36 -31.94 -7.09
CA ILE A 35 -10.82 -31.99 -6.82
C ILE A 35 -11.62 -32.46 -8.05
N HIS A 36 -11.12 -32.22 -9.27
CA HIS A 36 -11.73 -32.73 -10.51
C HIS A 36 -10.70 -33.48 -11.39
N PRO A 37 -10.94 -34.76 -11.75
CA PRO A 37 -10.02 -35.55 -12.57
C PRO A 37 -9.90 -35.04 -14.03
N ASP A 38 -10.83 -34.21 -14.51
CA ASP A 38 -10.84 -33.70 -15.89
C ASP A 38 -10.28 -32.27 -16.06
N CYS A 39 -9.73 -31.67 -15.00
CA CYS A 39 -9.25 -30.28 -15.07
C CYS A 39 -7.84 -30.20 -15.68
N HIS A 40 -7.75 -30.29 -17.01
CA HIS A 40 -6.51 -30.07 -17.78
C HIS A 40 -6.06 -28.59 -17.86
N ARG A 41 -6.71 -27.67 -17.13
CA ARG A 41 -6.48 -26.23 -17.30
C ARG A 41 -5.13 -25.82 -16.73
N THR A 42 -4.16 -25.61 -17.61
CA THR A 42 -2.83 -25.14 -17.25
C THR A 42 -2.85 -23.67 -16.80
N TRP A 43 -1.89 -23.28 -15.95
CA TRP A 43 -1.72 -21.89 -15.51
C TRP A 43 -1.37 -21.08 -16.75
N HIS A 44 -2.21 -20.12 -17.12
CA HIS A 44 -1.89 -19.20 -18.22
C HIS A 44 -1.05 -18.04 -17.69
N ALA A 45 -0.27 -17.41 -18.58
CA ALA A 45 0.54 -16.25 -18.22
C ALA A 45 -0.28 -15.12 -17.56
N ASP A 46 -1.55 -14.98 -17.95
CA ASP A 46 -2.50 -14.04 -17.35
C ASP A 46 -2.75 -14.27 -15.85
N ASP A 47 -2.69 -15.53 -15.40
CA ASP A 47 -2.89 -15.88 -13.99
C ASP A 47 -1.67 -15.51 -13.15
N ALA A 48 -0.47 -15.62 -13.72
CA ALA A 48 0.75 -15.13 -13.10
C ALA A 48 0.72 -13.59 -12.99
N TYR A 49 0.28 -12.91 -14.05
CA TYR A 49 0.14 -11.45 -14.06
C TYR A 49 -0.85 -10.96 -12.98
N MET A 50 -1.98 -11.65 -12.81
CA MET A 50 -2.92 -11.35 -11.72
C MET A 50 -2.34 -11.58 -10.33
N ALA A 51 -1.49 -12.60 -10.14
CA ALA A 51 -0.80 -12.81 -8.86
C ALA A 51 0.23 -11.70 -8.57
N PHE A 52 0.93 -11.24 -9.61
CA PHE A 52 1.87 -10.12 -9.49
C PHE A 52 1.21 -8.80 -9.12
N ALA A 53 -0.11 -8.65 -9.27
CA ALA A 53 -0.85 -7.47 -8.83
C ALA A 53 -0.79 -7.23 -7.31
N ILE A 54 -0.37 -8.23 -6.51
CA ILE A 54 -0.06 -8.03 -5.08
C ILE A 54 1.13 -7.08 -4.89
N VAL A 55 2.12 -7.09 -5.79
CA VAL A 55 3.32 -6.26 -5.68
C VAL A 55 3.01 -4.76 -5.77
N PRO A 56 2.32 -4.25 -6.82
CA PRO A 56 1.96 -2.83 -6.89
C PRO A 56 0.97 -2.44 -5.77
N LEU A 57 0.08 -3.34 -5.35
CA LEU A 57 -0.81 -3.12 -4.21
C LEU A 57 -0.01 -2.89 -2.91
N ALA A 58 0.89 -3.80 -2.58
CA ALA A 58 1.73 -3.72 -1.39
C ALA A 58 2.68 -2.51 -1.43
N ALA A 59 3.28 -2.23 -2.59
CA ALA A 59 4.11 -1.06 -2.80
C ALA A 59 3.31 0.21 -2.49
N ARG A 60 2.14 0.40 -3.12
CA ARG A 60 1.30 1.58 -2.93
C ARG A 60 0.88 1.77 -1.47
N THR A 61 0.37 0.72 -0.83
CA THR A 61 -0.05 0.79 0.58
C THR A 61 1.12 1.20 1.46
N THR A 62 2.32 0.70 1.20
CA THR A 62 3.52 1.08 1.96
C THR A 62 3.87 2.56 1.78
N VAL A 63 3.89 3.07 0.54
CA VAL A 63 4.23 4.49 0.28
C VAL A 63 3.16 5.44 0.84
N ILE A 64 1.87 5.10 0.74
CA ILE A 64 0.77 5.89 1.31
C ILE A 64 0.85 5.87 2.84
N TYR A 65 1.00 4.70 3.45
CA TYR A 65 1.11 4.55 4.90
C TYR A 65 2.30 5.35 5.47
N LEU A 66 3.46 5.29 4.82
CA LEU A 66 4.65 6.04 5.20
C LEU A 66 4.44 7.55 5.01
N SER A 67 3.83 7.98 3.91
CA SER A 67 3.50 9.39 3.67
C SER A 67 2.66 9.97 4.81
N PHE A 68 1.55 9.31 5.18
CA PHE A 68 0.71 9.74 6.30
C PHE A 68 1.35 9.61 7.68
N SER A 69 2.37 8.76 7.83
CA SER A 69 3.11 8.64 9.08
C SER A 69 4.11 9.78 9.25
N LEU A 70 4.73 10.22 8.16
CA LEU A 70 5.67 11.36 8.15
C LEU A 70 4.93 12.71 8.15
N ASN A 71 3.77 12.79 7.48
CA ASN A 71 2.94 13.98 7.43
C ASN A 71 1.45 13.66 7.62
N PRO A 72 0.98 13.46 8.88
CA PRO A 72 -0.41 13.13 9.17
C PRO A 72 -1.41 14.18 8.69
N GLY A 73 -1.02 15.46 8.69
CA GLY A 73 -1.87 16.56 8.24
C GLY A 73 -1.80 16.82 6.74
N GLN A 74 -0.95 16.10 6.00
CA GLN A 74 -0.66 16.35 4.58
C GLN A 74 -0.45 17.85 4.28
N THR A 75 0.27 18.54 5.17
CA THR A 75 0.57 19.96 5.05
C THR A 75 1.64 20.19 4.00
N PHE A 76 1.39 21.10 3.07
CA PHE A 76 2.33 21.52 2.01
C PHE A 76 3.18 22.74 2.40
N GLY A 77 2.94 23.32 3.58
CA GLY A 77 3.66 24.49 4.08
C GLY A 77 4.97 24.14 4.81
N LEU A 78 5.75 25.16 5.14
CA LEU A 78 6.93 25.04 6.00
C LEU A 78 6.52 24.61 7.42
N PRO A 79 7.34 23.81 8.12
CA PRO A 79 7.04 23.43 9.49
C PRO A 79 7.06 24.66 10.41
N THR A 80 6.04 24.81 11.26
CA THR A 80 6.06 25.85 12.29
C THR A 80 6.71 25.36 13.58
N GLU A 81 7.21 26.28 14.40
CA GLU A 81 7.79 25.96 15.71
C GLU A 81 6.78 25.24 16.62
N SER A 82 5.49 25.57 16.51
CA SER A 82 4.41 24.87 17.20
C SER A 82 4.28 23.40 16.78
N ASP A 83 4.48 23.08 15.49
CA ASP A 83 4.43 21.71 14.98
C ASP A 83 5.62 20.88 15.49
N ALA A 84 6.79 21.51 15.60
CA ALA A 84 8.02 20.92 16.13
C ALA A 84 7.88 20.54 17.61
N VAL A 85 7.33 21.45 18.42
CA VAL A 85 7.04 21.18 19.83
C VAL A 85 5.98 20.09 19.98
N ALA A 86 4.91 20.12 19.17
CA ALA A 86 3.84 19.12 19.23
C ALA A 86 4.30 17.70 18.87
N ARG A 87 5.31 17.56 18.00
CA ARG A 87 5.87 16.27 17.58
C ARG A 87 7.16 15.88 18.32
N GLY A 88 7.66 16.72 19.22
CA GLY A 88 8.93 16.50 19.92
C GLY A 88 10.13 16.30 18.98
N SER A 89 10.11 16.95 17.81
CA SER A 89 11.14 16.84 16.77
C SER A 89 11.67 18.22 16.39
N SER A 90 12.89 18.30 15.84
CA SER A 90 13.41 19.59 15.38
C SER A 90 12.72 20.04 14.09
N ILE A 91 12.71 21.35 13.83
CA ILE A 91 12.13 21.94 12.61
C ILE A 91 12.76 21.32 11.35
N ALA A 92 14.08 21.14 11.35
CA ALA A 92 14.81 20.55 10.23
C ALA A 92 14.39 19.09 9.96
N GLN A 93 14.20 18.28 11.02
CA GLN A 93 13.72 16.90 10.87
C GLN A 93 12.28 16.86 10.34
N LEU A 94 11.45 17.81 10.77
CA LEU A 94 10.07 17.93 10.31
C LEU A 94 9.98 18.33 8.85
N GLU A 95 10.84 19.26 8.42
CA GLU A 95 10.96 19.66 7.01
C GLU A 95 11.37 18.49 6.13
N GLU A 96 12.38 17.73 6.54
CA GLU A 96 12.83 16.53 5.83
C GLU A 96 11.70 15.49 5.72
N ASN A 97 10.97 15.26 6.81
CA ASN A 97 9.81 14.36 6.83
C ASN A 97 8.69 14.83 5.89
N TYR A 98 8.42 16.14 5.82
CA TYR A 98 7.44 16.69 4.89
C TYR A 98 7.91 16.48 3.45
N ILE A 99 9.15 16.83 3.11
CA ILE A 99 9.71 16.62 1.77
C ILE A 99 9.61 15.13 1.37
N MET A 100 10.00 14.23 2.26
CA MET A 100 9.96 12.79 2.02
C MET A 100 8.51 12.30 1.83
N SER A 101 7.58 12.73 2.69
CA SER A 101 6.15 12.43 2.54
C SER A 101 5.61 12.78 1.15
N HIS A 102 5.96 13.97 0.63
CA HIS A 102 5.51 14.41 -0.68
C HIS A 102 6.15 13.60 -1.81
N LYS A 103 7.45 13.29 -1.71
CA LYS A 103 8.14 12.43 -2.68
C LYS A 103 7.53 11.04 -2.75
N LEU A 104 7.05 10.49 -1.63
CA LEU A 104 6.39 9.18 -1.55
C LEU A 104 5.00 9.13 -2.23
N LEU A 105 4.35 10.28 -2.44
CA LEU A 105 3.07 10.34 -3.17
C LEU A 105 3.24 10.13 -4.69
N LEU A 106 4.40 10.46 -5.26
CA LEU A 106 4.69 10.25 -6.67
C LEU A 106 4.68 8.75 -7.07
N PRO A 107 5.48 7.86 -6.45
CA PRO A 107 5.47 6.44 -6.78
C PRO A 107 4.11 5.80 -6.48
N ALA A 108 3.41 6.24 -5.42
CA ALA A 108 2.06 5.76 -5.11
C ALA A 108 1.03 6.00 -6.23
N ARG A 109 1.23 7.04 -7.05
CA ARG A 109 0.40 7.32 -8.24
C ARG A 109 0.81 6.47 -9.44
N VAL A 110 2.10 6.17 -9.60
CA VAL A 110 2.63 5.37 -10.71
C VAL A 110 2.28 3.89 -10.57
N SER A 111 2.14 3.37 -9.35
CA SER A 111 1.80 1.95 -9.10
C SER A 111 0.44 1.48 -9.66
N TYR A 112 -0.40 2.38 -10.20
CA TYR A 112 -1.69 2.08 -10.85
C TYR A 112 -1.71 2.36 -12.36
N LEU A 113 -0.60 2.79 -12.96
CA LEU A 113 -0.51 3.12 -14.40
C LEU A 113 -0.21 1.90 -15.30
N THR A 114 -0.42 0.69 -14.78
CA THR A 114 -0.33 -0.60 -15.49
C THR A 114 -1.66 -1.32 -15.39
#